data_AF-A0A447MWC0-F1
#
_entry.id   AF-A0A447MWC0-F1
#
_cell.length_a   1.000
_cell.length_b   1.000
_cell.length_c   1.000
_cell.angle_alpha   90.00
_cell.angle_beta   90.00
_cell.angle_gamma   90.00
#
_symmetry.space_group_name_H-M   'P 1'
#
loop_
_entity.id
_entity.type
_entity.pdbx_description
1 polymer ?
#
loop_
_entity_poly.entity_id
_entity_poly.type
_entity_poly.pdbx_seq_one_letter_code
_entity_poly.pdbx_strand_id
1 'polypeptide(L)'
;MTYAAPAMVAIANGFTMLLFFITVWVMGCAAIPLLKLRPAVPALRQGIVVCIAVLIAAPLVWLSGGTVMQMTARSWLASPFYLASLVCLALAFVASRHGDSRPKLLFVLLFVGVFLSRLVFFGDTVSTIVNIGHLY
;
A
#
# COMPACT_ATOMS: atom_id res chain seq x y z
N MET A 1 11.47 20.37 16.19
CA MET A 1 10.58 20.24 15.01
C MET A 1 11.41 19.59 13.91
N THR A 2 11.18 18.30 13.64
CA THR A 2 11.97 17.55 12.66
C THR A 2 11.69 18.14 11.28
N TYR A 3 12.70 18.76 10.67
CA TYR A 3 12.64 19.37 9.34
C TYR A 3 12.37 18.27 8.30
N ALA A 4 11.09 17.99 8.02
CA ALA A 4 10.74 17.29 6.79
C ALA A 4 10.98 18.28 5.65
N ALA A 5 11.73 17.86 4.62
CA ALA A 5 11.87 18.67 3.40
C ALA A 5 10.46 19.09 2.92
N PRO A 6 10.25 20.31 2.40
CA PRO A 6 8.93 20.79 1.94
C PRO A 6 8.23 19.86 0.94
N ALA A 7 8.99 19.01 0.25
CA ALA A 7 8.51 17.97 -0.67
C ALA A 7 7.98 16.68 0.03
N MET A 8 8.24 16.49 1.33
CA MET A 8 7.89 15.28 2.10
C MET A 8 6.66 15.43 2.98
N VAL A 9 5.90 16.53 2.87
CA VAL A 9 4.70 16.78 3.70
C VAL A 9 3.65 15.66 3.54
N ALA A 10 3.57 15.02 2.38
CA ALA A 10 2.69 13.87 2.16
C ALA A 10 3.07 12.62 3.00
N ILE A 11 4.36 12.48 3.34
CA ILE A 11 4.94 11.33 4.06
C ILE A 11 5.10 11.62 5.56
N ALA A 12 5.19 12.90 5.96
CA ALA A 12 5.43 13.33 7.34
C ALA A 12 4.30 13.00 8.34
N ASN A 13 3.17 12.47 7.88
CA ASN A 13 1.98 12.18 8.69
C ASN A 13 1.94 10.75 9.28
N GLY A 14 3.07 10.03 9.33
CA GLY A 14 3.14 8.65 9.84
C GLY A 14 2.52 7.60 8.92
N PHE A 15 2.04 8.00 7.74
CA PHE A 15 1.43 7.13 6.73
C PHE A 15 2.36 6.00 6.29
N THR A 16 3.66 6.28 6.17
CA THR A 16 4.70 5.28 5.91
C THR A 16 4.69 4.18 6.95
N MET A 17 4.71 4.56 8.22
CA MET A 17 4.76 3.63 9.34
C MET A 17 3.54 2.71 9.33
N LEU A 18 2.33 3.26 9.13
CA LEU A 18 1.10 2.48 8.97
C LEU A 18 1.18 1.50 7.81
N LEU A 19 1.60 1.98 6.63
CA LEU A 19 1.75 1.11 5.47
C LEU A 19 2.71 -0.06 5.78
N PHE A 20 3.87 0.21 6.37
CA PHE A 20 4.86 -0.85 6.67
C PHE A 20 4.31 -1.87 7.68
N PHE A 21 3.64 -1.43 8.74
CA PHE A 21 2.97 -2.34 9.67
C PHE A 21 1.92 -3.21 9.01
N ILE A 22 1.08 -2.63 8.15
CA ILE A 22 0.06 -3.37 7.42
C ILE A 22 0.70 -4.39 6.47
N THR A 23 1.81 -4.06 5.82
CA THR A 23 2.57 -5.02 5.00
C THR A 23 3.06 -6.20 5.83
N VAL A 24 3.66 -5.95 7.00
CA VAL A 24 4.13 -7.02 7.87
C VAL A 24 2.95 -7.88 8.33
N TRP A 25 1.81 -7.27 8.67
CA TRP A 25 0.60 -8.01 9.04
C TRP A 25 0.09 -8.87 7.88
N VAL A 26 -0.16 -8.29 6.71
CA VAL A 26 -0.72 -9.01 5.55
C VAL A 26 0.22 -10.13 5.09
N MET A 27 1.52 -9.85 4.95
CA MET A 27 2.50 -10.84 4.53
C MET A 27 2.75 -11.92 5.59
N GLY A 28 2.77 -11.54 6.87
CA GLY A 28 2.86 -12.49 7.98
C GLY A 28 1.70 -13.47 7.97
N CYS A 29 0.47 -12.96 7.87
CA CYS A 29 -0.72 -13.81 7.76
C CYS A 29 -0.74 -14.66 6.47
N ALA A 30 -0.22 -14.15 5.36
CA ALA A 30 -0.13 -14.89 4.10
C ALA A 30 0.93 -16.01 4.12
N ALA A 31 1.96 -15.89 4.95
CA ALA A 31 3.03 -16.88 5.10
C ALA A 31 2.66 -18.05 6.03
N ILE A 32 1.79 -17.83 7.02
CA ILE A 32 1.34 -18.86 7.99
C ILE A 32 0.87 -20.16 7.29
N PRO A 33 0.00 -20.13 6.26
CA PRO A 33 -0.43 -21.32 5.54
C PRO A 33 0.72 -22.04 4.80
N LEU A 34 1.76 -21.31 4.36
CA LEU A 34 2.93 -21.90 3.69
C LEU A 34 3.82 -22.67 4.66
N LEU A 35 3.83 -22.28 5.93
CA LEU A 35 4.56 -22.95 7.02
C LEU A 35 3.80 -24.16 7.58
N LYS A 36 2.69 -24.58 6.96
CA LYS A 36 1.79 -25.65 7.44
C LYS A 36 1.21 -25.41 8.84
N LEU A 37 1.17 -24.14 9.27
CA LEU A 37 0.52 -23.72 10.51
C LEU A 37 -0.97 -23.47 10.28
N ARG A 38 -1.76 -23.45 11.36
CA ARG A 38 -3.20 -23.15 11.27
C ARG A 38 -3.41 -21.77 10.64
N PRO A 39 -4.12 -21.67 9.51
CA PRO A 39 -4.25 -20.42 8.78
C PRO A 39 -5.11 -19.42 9.57
N ALA A 40 -4.58 -18.22 9.78
CA ALA A 40 -5.30 -17.10 10.41
C ALA A 40 -6.14 -16.34 9.36
N VAL A 41 -7.06 -17.04 8.69
CA VAL A 41 -7.91 -16.49 7.61
C VAL A 41 -8.66 -15.20 8.00
N PRO A 42 -9.30 -15.07 9.19
CA PRO A 42 -9.97 -13.83 9.56
C PRO A 42 -9.00 -12.65 9.72
N ALA A 43 -7.83 -12.88 10.33
CA ALA A 43 -6.80 -11.85 10.49
C ALA A 43 -6.21 -11.42 9.14
N LEU A 44 -6.02 -12.36 8.21
CA LEU A 44 -5.59 -12.08 6.84
C LEU A 44 -6.60 -11.17 6.12
N ARG A 45 -7.89 -11.52 6.19
CA ARG A 45 -8.97 -10.73 5.54
C ARG A 45 -9.05 -9.32 6.11
N GLN A 46 -8.94 -9.17 7.44
CA GLN A 46 -8.89 -7.85 8.08
C GLN A 46 -7.68 -7.04 7.59
N GLY A 47 -6.50 -7.65 7.55
CA GLY A 47 -5.29 -7.01 7.04
C GLY A 47 -5.45 -6.52 5.60
N ILE A 48 -6.04 -7.33 4.71
CA ILE A 48 -6.29 -6.95 3.31
C ILE A 48 -7.25 -5.75 3.22
N VAL A 49 -8.35 -5.78 3.97
CA VAL A 49 -9.33 -4.67 3.98
C VAL A 49 -8.68 -3.39 4.51
N VAL A 50 -7.92 -3.47 5.60
CA VAL A 50 -7.20 -2.31 6.15
C VAL A 50 -6.17 -1.79 5.15
N CYS A 51 -5.47 -2.67 4.44
CA CYS A 51 -4.50 -2.28 3.40
C CYS A 51 -5.19 -1.51 2.26
N ILE A 52 -6.29 -2.03 1.74
CA ILE A 52 -7.09 -1.34 0.70
C ILE A 52 -7.61 0.01 1.22
N ALA A 53 -8.18 0.03 2.43
CA ALA A 53 -8.72 1.25 3.03
C ALA A 53 -7.65 2.32 3.19
N VAL A 54 -6.46 1.96 3.67
CA VAL A 54 -5.34 2.90 3.84
C VAL A 54 -4.79 3.38 2.50
N LEU A 55 -4.68 2.49 1.50
CA LEU A 55 -4.26 2.86 0.14
C LEU A 55 -5.25 3.80 -0.57
N ILE A 56 -6.54 3.78 -0.22
CA ILE A 56 -7.55 4.72 -0.73
C ILE A 56 -7.58 6.00 0.11
N ALA A 57 -7.49 5.88 1.43
CA ALA A 57 -7.52 7.03 2.33
C ALA A 57 -6.34 7.98 2.10
N ALA A 58 -5.14 7.45 1.77
CA ALA A 58 -3.96 8.27 1.53
C ALA A 58 -4.14 9.32 0.43
N PRO A 59 -4.47 8.95 -0.84
CA PRO A 59 -4.67 9.93 -1.89
C PRO A 59 -5.83 10.88 -1.57
N LEU A 60 -6.89 10.44 -0.87
CA LEU A 60 -7.97 11.32 -0.44
C LEU A 60 -7.50 12.39 0.55
N VAL A 61 -6.71 12.00 1.56
CA VAL A 61 -6.11 12.94 2.53
C VAL A 61 -5.14 13.89 1.82
N TRP A 62 -4.35 13.38 0.88
CA TRP A 62 -3.41 14.20 0.12
C TRP A 62 -4.09 15.19 -0.83
N LEU A 63 -5.26 14.85 -1.40
CA LEU A 63 -6.07 15.78 -2.19
C LEU A 63 -6.59 16.96 -1.35
N SER A 64 -6.83 16.75 -0.05
CA SER A 64 -7.27 17.80 0.87
C SER A 64 -6.12 18.71 1.37
N GLY A 65 -4.87 18.36 1.07
CA GLY A 65 -3.67 19.09 1.49
C GLY A 65 -3.26 20.23 0.55
N GLY A 66 -2.05 20.74 0.75
CA GLY A 66 -1.47 21.78 -0.10
C GLY A 66 -1.08 21.29 -1.50
N THR A 67 -0.67 22.20 -2.38
CA THR A 67 -0.38 21.96 -3.81
C THR A 67 0.52 20.75 -4.06
N VAL A 68 1.58 20.58 -3.25
CA VAL A 68 2.51 19.44 -3.36
C VAL A 68 1.80 18.10 -3.06
N MET A 69 0.98 18.05 -2.01
CA MET A 69 0.22 16.83 -1.65
C MET A 69 -0.81 16.48 -2.72
N GLN A 70 -1.47 17.47 -3.31
CA GLN A 70 -2.41 17.26 -4.40
C GLN A 70 -1.74 16.70 -5.66
N MET A 71 -0.54 17.17 -6.00
CA MET A 71 0.24 16.63 -7.11
C MET A 71 0.63 15.17 -6.86
N THR A 72 1.10 14.84 -5.65
CA THR A 72 1.39 13.44 -5.26
C THR A 72 0.15 12.55 -5.35
N ALA A 73 -1.00 13.03 -4.87
CA ALA A 73 -2.25 12.28 -4.93
C ALA A 73 -2.68 11.97 -6.37
N ARG A 74 -2.60 12.96 -7.26
CA ARG A 74 -2.93 12.80 -8.68
C ARG A 74 -1.95 11.85 -9.38
N SER A 75 -0.66 11.94 -9.06
CA SER A 75 0.36 11.02 -9.59
C SER A 75 0.07 9.57 -9.18
N TRP A 76 -0.29 9.33 -7.92
CA TRP A 76 -0.72 8.00 -7.45
C TRP A 76 -1.96 7.49 -8.18
N LEU A 77 -3.00 8.33 -8.30
CA LEU A 77 -4.25 7.95 -8.97
C LEU A 77 -4.06 7.66 -10.47
N ALA A 78 -3.12 8.35 -11.13
CA ALA A 78 -2.76 8.09 -12.52
C ALA A 78 -1.80 6.89 -12.69
N SER A 79 -1.18 6.41 -11.60
CA SER A 79 -0.16 5.37 -11.66
C SER A 79 -0.80 4.00 -11.95
N PRO A 80 -0.45 3.33 -13.07
CA PRO A 80 -1.00 2.01 -13.39
C PRO A 80 -0.61 0.96 -12.35
N PHE A 81 0.53 1.13 -11.68
CA PHE A 81 0.97 0.25 -10.61
C PHE A 81 0.10 0.36 -9.34
N TYR A 82 -0.42 1.56 -9.04
CA TYR A 82 -1.33 1.76 -7.92
C TYR A 82 -2.65 1.03 -8.18
N LEU A 83 -3.23 1.22 -9.37
CA LEU A 83 -4.46 0.53 -9.78
C LEU A 83 -4.26 -0.99 -9.80
N ALA A 84 -3.15 -1.46 -10.37
CA ALA A 84 -2.82 -2.88 -10.39
C ALA A 84 -2.64 -3.46 -8.97
N SER A 85 -2.08 -2.69 -8.03
CA SER A 85 -1.96 -3.12 -6.62
C SER A 85 -3.32 -3.30 -5.96
N LEU A 86 -4.26 -2.37 -6.17
CA LEU A 86 -5.63 -2.45 -5.65
C LEU A 86 -6.38 -3.65 -6.23
N VAL A 87 -6.25 -3.87 -7.55
CA VAL A 87 -6.85 -5.04 -8.22
C VAL A 87 -6.29 -6.33 -7.66
N CYS A 88 -4.96 -6.44 -7.46
CA CYS A 88 -4.35 -7.63 -6.86
C CYS A 88 -4.86 -7.89 -5.44
N LEU A 89 -4.98 -6.85 -4.61
CA LEU A 89 -5.51 -6.97 -3.24
C LEU A 89 -7.00 -7.37 -3.24
N ALA A 90 -7.81 -6.80 -4.14
CA ALA A 90 -9.21 -7.15 -4.29
C ALA A 90 -9.39 -8.61 -4.76
N LEU A 91 -8.60 -9.05 -5.74
CA LEU A 91 -8.59 -10.45 -6.18
C LEU A 91 -8.14 -11.39 -5.07
N ALA A 92 -7.12 -11.02 -4.28
CA ALA A 92 -6.70 -11.80 -3.11
C ALA A 92 -7.81 -11.89 -2.05
N PHE A 93 -8.57 -10.81 -1.83
CA PHE A 93 -9.71 -10.81 -0.91
C PHE A 93 -10.83 -11.75 -1.37
N VAL A 94 -11.20 -11.68 -2.65
CA VAL A 94 -12.23 -12.57 -3.24
C VAL A 94 -11.76 -14.02 -3.21
N ALA A 95 -10.51 -14.28 -3.62
CA ALA A 95 -9.91 -15.60 -3.56
C ALA A 95 -9.85 -16.15 -2.13
N SER A 96 -9.62 -15.30 -1.12
CA SER A 96 -9.66 -15.68 0.29
C SER A 96 -11.05 -16.12 0.75
N ARG A 97 -12.13 -15.66 0.08
CA ARG A 97 -13.52 -16.08 0.39
C ARG A 97 -13.91 -17.41 -0.22
N HIS A 98 -13.33 -17.79 -1.37
CA HIS A 98 -13.73 -18.98 -2.14
C HIS A 98 -13.14 -20.32 -1.65
N GLY A 99 -12.48 -20.36 -0.49
CA GLY A 99 -12.02 -21.59 0.15
C GLY A 99 -10.58 -21.99 -0.17
N ASP A 100 -9.97 -22.71 0.79
CA ASP A 100 -8.54 -22.93 1.08
C ASP A 100 -7.65 -23.59 0.00
N SER A 101 -8.09 -23.74 -1.25
CA SER A 101 -7.38 -24.63 -2.17
C SER A 101 -6.06 -24.08 -2.74
N ARG A 102 -5.69 -22.80 -2.50
CA ARG A 102 -4.50 -22.18 -3.14
C ARG A 102 -3.77 -21.14 -2.27
N PRO A 103 -3.19 -21.54 -1.11
CA PRO A 103 -2.41 -20.62 -0.27
C PRO A 103 -1.22 -19.98 -1.00
N LYS A 104 -0.58 -20.72 -1.93
CA LYS A 104 0.50 -20.19 -2.79
C LYS A 104 0.01 -19.05 -3.70
N LEU A 105 -1.19 -19.18 -4.29
CA LEU A 105 -1.74 -18.16 -5.16
C LEU A 105 -2.09 -16.89 -4.37
N LEU A 106 -2.68 -17.05 -3.19
CA LEU A 106 -2.96 -15.94 -2.28
C LEU A 106 -1.68 -15.22 -1.88
N PHE A 107 -0.64 -15.95 -1.51
CA PHE A 107 0.66 -15.37 -1.19
C PHE A 107 1.24 -14.58 -2.36
N VAL A 108 1.22 -15.13 -3.58
CA VAL A 108 1.74 -14.45 -4.77
C VAL A 108 0.93 -13.19 -5.08
N LEU A 109 -0.40 -13.24 -5.06
CA LEU A 109 -1.26 -12.07 -5.29
C LEU A 109 -1.00 -10.96 -4.27
N LEU A 110 -0.91 -11.31 -2.99
CA LEU A 110 -0.65 -10.35 -1.93
C LEU A 110 0.77 -9.79 -2.02
N PHE A 111 1.76 -10.62 -2.31
CA PHE A 111 3.13 -10.19 -2.51
C PHE A 111 3.25 -9.21 -3.67
N VAL A 112 2.67 -9.54 -4.82
CA VAL A 112 2.65 -8.67 -6.00
C VAL A 112 1.93 -7.37 -5.69
N GLY A 113 0.74 -7.41 -5.09
CA GLY A 113 -0.02 -6.21 -4.73
C GLY A 113 0.75 -5.30 -3.77
N VAL A 114 1.32 -5.86 -2.70
CA VAL A 114 2.13 -5.11 -1.75
C VAL A 114 3.40 -4.56 -2.42
N PHE A 115 4.08 -5.36 -3.23
CA PHE A 115 5.31 -4.93 -3.91
C PHE A 115 5.04 -3.78 -4.88
N LEU A 116 3.99 -3.86 -5.69
CA LEU A 116 3.58 -2.77 -6.59
C LEU A 116 3.24 -1.50 -5.80
N SER A 117 2.52 -1.63 -4.67
CA SER A 117 2.22 -0.47 -3.82
C SER A 117 3.50 0.19 -3.26
N ARG A 118 4.56 -0.60 -3.02
CA ARG A 118 5.87 -0.09 -2.60
C ARG A 118 6.61 0.59 -3.75
N LEU A 119 6.55 0.04 -4.95
CA LEU A 119 7.14 0.68 -6.13
C LEU A 119 6.50 2.04 -6.40
N VAL A 120 5.18 2.17 -6.27
CA VAL A 120 4.50 3.47 -6.36
C VAL A 120 4.92 4.39 -5.21
N PHE A 121 4.99 3.85 -3.99
CA PHE A 121 5.40 4.64 -2.84
C PHE A 121 6.80 5.24 -3.03
N PHE A 122 7.80 4.44 -3.39
CA PHE A 122 9.16 4.93 -3.62
C PHE A 122 9.31 5.68 -4.96
N GLY A 123 8.68 5.20 -6.01
CA GLY A 123 8.72 5.79 -7.35
C GLY A 123 8.05 7.16 -7.39
N ASP A 124 6.77 7.22 -7.05
CA ASP A 124 5.95 8.41 -7.26
C ASP A 124 5.91 9.34 -6.05
N THR A 125 6.20 8.86 -4.82
CA THR A 125 6.18 9.70 -3.61
C THR A 125 7.58 10.16 -3.20
N VAL A 126 8.61 9.32 -3.40
CA VAL A 126 10.00 9.66 -3.06
C VAL A 126 10.75 10.23 -4.27
N SER A 127 10.50 9.80 -5.51
CA SER A 127 11.17 10.42 -6.68
C SER A 127 10.54 11.74 -7.14
N THR A 128 9.28 12.04 -6.81
CA THR A 128 8.72 13.39 -7.01
C THR A 128 9.48 14.44 -6.19
N ILE A 129 10.17 14.06 -5.11
CA ILE A 129 11.09 14.92 -4.37
C ILE A 129 12.27 15.38 -5.25
N VAL A 130 12.74 14.51 -6.16
CA VAL A 130 13.84 14.81 -7.09
C VAL A 130 13.35 15.64 -8.27
N ASN A 131 12.09 15.47 -8.68
CA ASN A 131 11.50 16.17 -9.83
C ASN A 131 10.88 17.53 -9.49
N ILE A 132 10.40 17.73 -8.24
CA ILE A 132 10.13 19.07 -7.66
C ILE A 132 11.46 19.70 -7.21
N GLY A 133 12.49 19.55 -8.04
CA GLY A 133 13.78 20.20 -7.83
C GLY A 133 13.53 21.70 -7.63
N HIS A 134 14.16 22.26 -6.60
CA HIS A 134 14.20 23.70 -6.37
C HIS A 134 12.85 24.39 -6.12
N LEU A 135 12.26 24.15 -4.94
CA LEU A 135 11.36 25.14 -4.32
C LEU A 135 12.13 26.22 -3.51
N TYR A 136 13.42 26.40 -3.82
CA TYR A 136 14.24 27.57 -3.51
C TYR A 136 14.97 28.03 -4.77
#